data_AF-A0A8T3SBJ3-F1
#
_entry.id   AF-A0A8T3SBJ3-F1
#
_cell.length_a   1.000
_cell.length_b   1.000
_cell.length_c   1.000
_cell.angle_alpha   90.00
_cell.angle_beta   90.00
_cell.angle_gamma   90.00
#
_symmetry.space_group_name_H-M   'P 1'
#
loop_
_entity.id
_entity.type
_entity.pdbx_description
1 polymer ?
#
loop_
_entity_poly.entity_id
_entity_poly.type
_entity_poly.pdbx_seq_one_letter_code
_entity_poly.pdbx_strand_id
1 'polypeptide(L)'
;MTRKELIRETERLVAEGERLLRDPSLGGLQLWLQLSDDLLSRAWGAMDRYHLSWLMVGRPKDVVRGRPMTRAEEEAYVREVAEQKTAALRMSLHAIRDQGMPFVGETPDVNER
;
A
#
# COMPACT_ATOMS: atom_id res chain seq x y z
N MET A 1 5.12 -12.06 12.17
CA MET A 1 4.18 -11.02 12.65
C MET A 1 2.86 -11.70 12.93
N THR A 2 2.16 -11.25 13.95
CA THR A 2 0.83 -11.78 14.27
C THR A 2 -0.21 -11.26 13.27
N ARG A 3 -1.33 -11.97 13.15
CA ARG A 3 -2.48 -11.53 12.35
C ARG A 3 -3.02 -10.17 12.81
N LYS A 4 -3.11 -9.96 14.13
CA LYS A 4 -3.57 -8.69 14.72
C LYS A 4 -2.66 -7.53 14.33
N GLU A 5 -1.34 -7.74 14.34
CA GLU A 5 -0.39 -6.73 13.87
C GLU A 5 -0.59 -6.41 12.40
N LEU A 6 -0.70 -7.43 11.54
CA LEU A 6 -0.91 -7.22 10.11
C LEU A 6 -2.20 -6.43 9.82
N ILE A 7 -3.30 -6.78 10.48
CA ILE A 7 -4.58 -6.07 10.37
C ILE A 7 -4.41 -4.60 10.76
N ARG A 8 -3.84 -4.34 11.94
CA ARG A 8 -3.67 -2.99 12.48
C ARG A 8 -2.79 -2.13 11.57
N GLU A 9 -1.65 -2.65 11.11
CA GLU A 9 -0.77 -1.87 10.23
C GLU A 9 -1.39 -1.65 8.85
N THR A 10 -2.16 -2.62 8.32
CA THR A 10 -2.90 -2.45 7.05
C THR A 10 -3.99 -1.39 7.19
N GLU A 11 -4.74 -1.35 8.30
CA GLU A 11 -5.74 -0.31 8.58
C GLU A 11 -5.10 1.09 8.62
N ARG A 12 -3.93 1.22 9.24
CA ARG A 12 -3.16 2.48 9.25
C ARG A 12 -2.77 2.93 7.84
N LEU A 13 -2.28 2.00 7.00
CA LEU A 13 -1.93 2.32 5.62
C LEU A 13 -3.15 2.69 4.78
N VAL A 14 -4.31 2.06 5.00
CA VAL A 14 -5.57 2.46 4.34
C VAL A 14 -5.94 3.89 4.73
N ALA A 15 -5.89 4.24 6.02
CA ALA A 15 -6.21 5.58 6.49
C ALA A 15 -5.26 6.65 5.92
N GLU A 16 -3.96 6.33 5.79
CA GLU A 16 -2.98 7.23 5.20
C GLU A 16 -3.17 7.40 3.68
N GLY A 17 -3.51 6.33 2.97
CA GLY A 17 -3.89 6.41 1.56
C GLY A 17 -5.10 7.31 1.34
N GLU A 18 -6.13 7.19 2.19
CA GLU A 18 -7.29 8.10 2.18
C GLU A 18 -6.91 9.55 2.52
N ARG A 19 -5.91 9.77 3.38
CA ARG A 19 -5.39 11.11 3.67
C ARG A 19 -4.73 11.72 2.43
N LEU A 20 -3.92 10.95 1.71
CA LEU A 20 -3.28 11.38 0.46
C LEU A 20 -4.31 11.71 -0.64
N LEU A 21 -5.48 11.08 -0.62
CA LEU A 21 -6.60 11.48 -1.48
C LEU A 21 -7.18 12.85 -1.11
N ARG A 22 -7.11 13.30 0.14
CA ARG A 22 -7.64 14.62 0.55
C ARG A 22 -6.57 15.70 0.44
N ASP A 23 -5.35 15.38 0.84
CA ASP A 23 -4.19 16.26 0.93
C ASP A 23 -2.99 15.61 0.21
N PRO A 24 -2.91 15.75 -1.13
CA PRO A 24 -1.90 15.07 -1.92
C PRO A 24 -0.50 15.64 -1.67
N SER A 25 0.46 14.73 -1.49
CA SER A 25 1.88 15.06 -1.33
C SER A 25 2.71 13.98 -1.99
N LEU A 26 3.63 14.34 -2.90
CA LEU A 26 4.52 13.37 -3.52
C LEU A 26 5.47 12.72 -2.51
N GLY A 27 6.02 13.50 -1.57
CA GLY A 27 6.85 12.96 -0.49
C GLY A 27 6.06 12.03 0.44
N GLY A 28 4.81 12.41 0.76
CA GLY A 28 3.91 11.56 1.53
C GLY A 28 3.57 10.25 0.81
N LEU A 29 3.31 10.31 -0.49
CA LEU A 29 3.08 9.14 -1.33
C LEU A 29 4.30 8.21 -1.36
N GLN A 30 5.50 8.74 -1.57
CA GLN A 30 6.73 7.95 -1.61
C GLN A 30 6.97 7.19 -0.30
N LEU A 31 6.82 7.88 0.84
CA LEU A 31 6.94 7.26 2.15
C LEU A 31 5.85 6.19 2.37
N TRP A 32 4.61 6.51 2.02
CA TRP A 32 3.50 5.57 2.17
C TRP A 32 3.68 4.30 1.32
N LEU A 33 4.19 4.43 0.10
CA LEU A 33 4.55 3.30 -0.76
C LEU A 33 5.67 2.46 -0.14
N GLN A 34 6.74 3.09 0.35
CA GLN A 34 7.83 2.38 1.03
C GLN A 34 7.33 1.59 2.24
N LEU A 35 6.51 2.21 3.11
CA LEU A 35 5.95 1.55 4.28
C LEU A 35 5.00 0.40 3.91
N SER A 36 4.24 0.56 2.82
CA SER A 36 3.37 -0.48 2.29
C SER A 36 4.19 -1.68 1.80
N ASP A 37 5.27 -1.43 1.05
CA ASP A 37 6.15 -2.47 0.54
C ASP A 37 6.87 -3.20 1.69
N ASP A 38 7.34 -2.47 2.71
CA ASP A 38 7.96 -3.05 3.90
C ASP A 38 6.99 -3.93 4.70
N LEU A 39 5.71 -3.54 4.81
CA LEU A 39 4.69 -4.37 5.47
C LEU A 39 4.42 -5.64 4.64
N LEU A 40 4.19 -5.49 3.34
CA LEU A 40 3.88 -6.59 2.45
C LEU A 40 5.04 -7.60 2.36
N SER A 41 6.28 -7.12 2.29
CA SER A 41 7.47 -7.97 2.29
C SER A 41 7.58 -8.80 3.58
N ARG A 42 7.28 -8.21 4.74
CA ARG A 42 7.29 -8.95 6.00
C ARG A 42 6.15 -9.96 6.11
N ALA A 43 4.98 -9.66 5.53
CA ALA A 43 3.79 -10.53 5.61
C ALA A 43 3.83 -11.70 4.61
N TRP A 44 4.34 -11.45 3.40
CA TRP A 44 4.28 -12.40 2.28
C TRP A 44 5.65 -12.90 1.82
N GLY A 45 6.73 -12.42 2.44
CA GLY A 45 8.11 -12.69 2.04
C GLY A 45 8.61 -11.74 0.94
N ALA A 46 9.88 -11.88 0.58
CA ALA A 46 10.44 -11.24 -0.61
C ALA A 46 9.84 -11.89 -1.87
N MET A 47 8.95 -11.21 -2.58
CA MET A 47 8.25 -11.76 -3.75
C MET A 47 8.60 -11.01 -5.05
N ASP A 48 9.02 -11.78 -6.06
CA ASP A 48 9.15 -11.48 -7.51
C ASP A 48 7.90 -10.78 -8.13
N ARG A 49 8.04 -10.27 -9.38
CA ARG A 49 7.09 -9.80 -10.43
C ARG A 49 5.73 -9.22 -10.02
N TYR A 50 5.02 -9.79 -9.06
CA TYR A 50 3.86 -9.22 -8.39
C TYR A 50 4.20 -7.97 -7.56
N HIS A 51 5.39 -7.87 -6.96
CA HIS A 51 5.87 -6.58 -6.42
C HIS A 51 6.14 -5.57 -7.54
N LEU A 52 6.61 -6.00 -8.71
CA LEU A 52 6.71 -5.13 -9.88
C LEU A 52 5.32 -4.73 -10.40
N SER A 53 4.33 -5.63 -10.44
CA SER A 53 2.96 -5.27 -10.80
C SER A 53 2.33 -4.31 -9.80
N TRP A 54 2.61 -4.47 -8.51
CA TRP A 54 2.33 -3.48 -7.47
C TRP A 54 3.06 -2.17 -7.81
N LEU A 55 4.38 -2.12 -7.94
CA LEU A 55 5.14 -0.91 -8.32
C LEU A 55 4.72 -0.27 -9.66
N MET A 56 4.10 -1.05 -10.56
CA MET A 56 3.63 -0.61 -11.88
C MET A 56 2.17 -0.12 -11.88
N VAL A 57 1.46 -0.21 -10.75
CA VAL A 57 0.21 0.53 -10.51
C VAL A 57 0.56 2.02 -10.47
N GLY A 58 0.06 2.76 -11.45
CA GLY A 58 0.32 4.19 -11.59
C GLY A 58 1.57 4.53 -12.41
N ARG A 59 1.77 3.93 -13.58
CA ARG A 59 2.37 4.73 -14.66
C ARG A 59 1.33 5.79 -15.01
N PRO A 60 1.56 7.09 -14.73
CA PRO A 60 0.63 8.11 -15.17
C PRO A 60 0.41 7.95 -16.67
N LYS A 61 -0.85 8.00 -17.10
CA LYS A 61 -1.16 8.11 -18.54
C LYS A 61 -0.44 9.32 -19.16
N ASP A 62 -0.16 10.33 -18.32
CA ASP A 62 0.45 11.61 -18.69
C ASP A 62 1.85 11.84 -18.08
N VAL A 63 2.74 10.82 -18.02
CA VAL A 63 4.15 11.08 -17.63
C VAL A 63 4.76 12.03 -18.65
N VAL A 64 4.89 13.30 -18.29
CA VAL A 64 5.60 14.28 -19.11
C VAL A 64 7.09 14.00 -19.00
N ARG A 65 7.66 13.36 -20.03
CA ARG A 65 9.11 13.13 -20.13
C ARG A 65 9.82 14.44 -20.46
N GLY A 66 10.90 14.75 -19.74
CA GLY A 66 11.83 15.84 -20.07
C GLY A 66 11.59 17.18 -19.37
N ARG A 67 10.61 17.29 -18.46
CA ARG A 67 10.47 18.43 -17.54
C ARG A 67 9.92 18.00 -16.17
N PRO A 68 10.09 18.80 -15.10
CA PRO A 68 9.38 18.60 -13.85
C PRO A 68 7.86 18.63 -14.05
N MET A 69 7.12 17.84 -13.25
CA MET A 69 5.67 17.95 -13.15
C MET A 69 5.29 19.32 -12.60
N THR A 70 4.18 19.86 -13.07
CA THR A 70 3.48 20.96 -12.40
C THR A 70 2.83 20.44 -11.12
N ARG A 71 2.51 21.34 -10.19
CA ARG A 71 1.82 20.99 -8.95
C ARG A 71 0.50 20.24 -9.20
N ALA A 72 -0.29 20.65 -10.20
CA ALA A 72 -1.55 19.99 -10.52
C ALA A 72 -1.35 18.56 -11.08
N GLU A 73 -0.33 18.37 -11.92
CA GLU A 73 0.06 17.04 -12.43
C GLU A 73 0.53 16.13 -11.28
N GLU A 74 1.30 16.67 -10.33
CA GLU A 74 1.74 15.94 -9.15
C GLU A 74 0.56 15.55 -8.24
N GLU A 75 -0.34 16.48 -7.94
CA GLU A 75 -1.52 16.21 -7.10
C GLU A 75 -2.45 15.18 -7.75
N ALA A 76 -2.65 15.24 -9.07
CA ALA A 76 -3.42 14.25 -9.81
C ALA A 76 -2.75 12.87 -9.78
N TYR A 77 -1.43 12.83 -9.98
CA TYR A 77 -0.65 11.60 -9.88
C TYR A 77 -0.77 10.94 -8.51
N VAL A 78 -0.60 11.73 -7.44
CA VAL A 78 -0.71 11.22 -6.07
C VAL A 78 -2.10 10.65 -5.81
N ARG A 79 -3.16 11.32 -6.25
CA ARG A 79 -4.54 10.84 -6.10
C ARG A 79 -4.74 9.51 -6.83
N GLU A 80 -4.31 9.42 -8.09
CA GLU A 80 -4.45 8.22 -8.90
C GLU A 80 -3.77 7.00 -8.25
N VAL A 81 -2.52 7.16 -7.81
CA VAL A 81 -1.76 6.08 -7.16
C VAL A 81 -2.39 5.73 -5.82
N ALA A 82 -2.68 6.72 -4.98
CA ALA A 82 -3.24 6.50 -3.65
C ALA A 82 -4.59 5.77 -3.72
N GLU A 83 -5.44 6.10 -4.70
CA GLU A 83 -6.74 5.45 -4.88
C GLU A 83 -6.57 3.95 -5.20
N GLN A 84 -5.80 3.63 -6.24
CA GLN A 84 -5.61 2.24 -6.69
C GLN A 84 -4.98 1.37 -5.60
N LYS A 85 -3.98 1.92 -4.90
CA LYS A 85 -3.25 1.24 -3.83
C LYS A 85 -4.09 1.04 -2.58
N THR A 86 -4.87 2.04 -2.20
CA THR A 86 -5.78 1.95 -1.05
C THR A 86 -6.86 0.89 -1.29
N ALA A 87 -7.40 0.81 -2.51
CA ALA A 87 -8.36 -0.23 -2.88
C ALA A 87 -7.78 -1.64 -2.70
N ALA A 88 -6.55 -1.86 -3.15
CA ALA A 88 -5.89 -3.14 -3.00
C ALA A 88 -5.55 -3.48 -1.53
N LEU A 89 -5.15 -2.50 -0.72
CA LEU A 89 -4.96 -2.70 0.73
C LEU A 89 -6.27 -3.08 1.42
N ARG A 90 -7.39 -2.46 1.06
CA ARG A 90 -8.72 -2.84 1.59
C ARG A 90 -9.11 -4.27 1.23
N MET A 91 -8.83 -4.69 -0.01
CA MET A 91 -9.05 -6.09 -0.42
C MET A 91 -8.18 -7.06 0.38
N SER A 92 -6.90 -6.73 0.58
CA SER A 92 -6.00 -7.54 1.41
C SER A 92 -6.49 -7.61 2.85
N LEU A 93 -6.91 -6.49 3.44
CA LEU A 93 -7.47 -6.41 4.79
C LEU A 93 -8.71 -7.30 4.93
N HIS A 94 -9.62 -7.27 3.96
CA HIS A 94 -10.80 -8.14 3.96
C HIS A 94 -10.41 -9.62 3.92
N ALA A 95 -9.47 -10.01 3.06
CA ALA A 95 -9.00 -11.40 2.97
C ALA A 95 -8.35 -11.88 4.29
N ILE A 96 -7.55 -11.04 4.93
CA ILE A 96 -6.86 -11.41 6.19
C ILE A 96 -7.84 -11.43 7.37
N ARG A 97 -8.69 -10.41 7.49
CA ARG A 97 -9.56 -10.24 8.66
C ARG A 97 -10.81 -11.11 8.59
N ASP A 98 -11.49 -11.09 7.44
CA ASP A 98 -12.84 -11.62 7.34
C ASP A 98 -12.84 -13.04 6.73
N GLN A 99 -11.86 -13.36 5.89
CA GLN A 99 -11.73 -14.68 5.24
C GLN A 99 -10.68 -15.59 5.90
N GLY A 100 -9.95 -15.08 6.89
CA GLY A 100 -8.94 -15.87 7.61
C GLY A 100 -7.79 -16.34 6.72
N MET A 101 -7.48 -15.63 5.63
CA MET A 101 -6.42 -16.04 4.69
C MET A 101 -5.09 -16.19 5.44
N PRO A 102 -4.39 -17.35 5.36
CA PRO A 102 -3.08 -17.52 5.95
C PRO A 102 -2.03 -16.72 5.18
N PHE A 103 -0.98 -16.26 5.87
CA PHE A 103 0.12 -15.52 5.26
C PHE A 103 1.49 -16.04 5.69
N VAL A 104 2.50 -15.84 4.84
CA VAL A 104 3.82 -16.49 4.97
C VAL A 104 4.53 -16.09 6.27
N GLY A 105 4.46 -14.82 6.63
CA GLY A 105 5.07 -14.26 7.83
C GLY A 105 4.24 -14.45 9.10
N GLU A 106 3.17 -15.25 9.07
CA GLU A 106 2.26 -15.43 10.20
C GLU A 106 2.95 -16.18 11.34
N THR A 107 2.95 -15.57 12.52
CA THR A 107 3.41 -16.19 13.77
C THR A 107 2.23 -16.32 14.74
N PRO A 108 2.14 -17.40 15.53
CA PRO A 108 1.06 -17.59 16.50
C PRO A 108 0.97 -16.41 17.47
N ASP A 109 -0.25 -16.07 17.87
CA ASP A 109 -0.45 -15.05 18.88
C ASP A 109 -0.07 -15.61 20.25
N VAL A 110 0.81 -14.92 20.99
CA VAL A 110 1.43 -15.47 22.22
C VAL A 110 0.40 -15.67 23.35
N ASN A 111 -0.81 -15.11 23.19
CA ASN A 111 -1.94 -15.19 24.12
C ASN A 111 -2.98 -16.29 23.79
N GLU A 112 -2.72 -17.19 22.83
CA GLU A 112 -3.63 -18.31 22.50
C GLU A 112 -3.20 -19.66 23.13
N ARG A 113 -2.68 -19.65 24.37
CA ARG A 113 -2.48 -20.88 25.17
C ARG A 113 -3.52 -21.01 26.27
#